data_AF-A0A6N7VET2-F1
#
_entry.id   AF-A0A6N7VET2-F1
#
_cell.length_a   1.000
_cell.length_b   1.000
_cell.length_c   1.000
_cell.angle_alpha   90.00
_cell.angle_beta   90.00
_cell.angle_gamma   90.00
#
_symmetry.space_group_name_H-M   'P 1'
#
loop_
_entity.id
_entity.type
_entity.pdbx_description
1 polymer ?
#
loop_
_entity_poly.entity_id
_entity_poly.type
_entity_poly.pdbx_seq_one_letter_code
_entity_poly.pdbx_strand_id
1 'polypeptide(L)'
;MFGSKRRIKPMTLNSINGYASEVSLVCLFLVLQIVSFLSLSTLQNVYLLKANQQNILELSIVDHAKHMIHHNNRIKLCHTSEKIIKDKDERIQNIDVHFEDQKTFIECTYLDVSMKIYYDDKAIVSVDIDEQ
;
A
#
# COMPACT_ATOMS: atom_id res chain seq x y z
N MET A 1 65.41 57.48 -34.45
CA MET A 1 65.45 56.16 -33.76
C MET A 1 64.01 55.72 -33.50
N PHE A 2 63.65 54.56 -34.03
CA PHE A 2 62.28 54.04 -34.07
C PHE A 2 61.74 53.66 -32.68
N GLY A 3 60.58 54.21 -32.32
CA GLY A 3 59.83 53.83 -31.13
C GLY A 3 59.05 52.53 -31.38
N SER A 4 59.43 51.46 -30.68
CA SER A 4 58.75 50.16 -30.76
C SER A 4 57.59 50.08 -29.77
N LYS A 5 56.37 50.40 -30.23
CA LYS A 5 55.13 50.13 -29.49
C LYS A 5 54.83 48.62 -29.57
N ARG A 6 55.09 47.88 -28.48
CA ARG A 6 54.63 46.48 -28.35
C ARG A 6 53.10 46.46 -28.32
N ARG A 7 52.48 45.86 -29.34
CA ARG A 7 51.05 45.49 -29.32
C ARG A 7 50.87 44.34 -28.34
N ILE A 8 50.23 44.59 -27.22
CA ILE A 8 49.75 43.54 -26.31
C ILE A 8 48.48 42.98 -26.96
N LYS A 9 48.52 41.75 -27.46
CA LYS A 9 47.31 41.00 -27.85
C LYS A 9 46.53 40.70 -26.57
N PRO A 10 45.22 40.98 -26.49
CA PRO A 10 44.41 40.53 -25.37
C PRO A 10 44.32 39.00 -25.46
N MET A 11 44.90 38.32 -24.48
CA MET A 11 44.65 36.90 -24.25
C MET A 11 43.26 36.81 -23.63
N THR A 12 42.28 36.35 -24.41
CA THR A 12 40.94 36.03 -23.93
C THR A 12 41.06 34.84 -22.99
N LEU A 13 41.27 35.13 -21.71
CA LEU A 13 41.27 34.12 -20.67
C LEU A 13 39.80 33.77 -20.40
N ASN A 14 39.31 32.71 -21.05
CA ASN A 14 37.98 32.20 -20.74
C ASN A 14 37.98 31.78 -19.27
N SER A 15 37.05 32.34 -18.50
CA SER A 15 36.91 32.09 -17.07
C SER A 15 36.74 30.59 -16.80
N ILE A 16 37.75 29.99 -16.18
CA ILE A 16 37.74 28.58 -15.72
C ILE A 16 36.58 28.35 -14.74
N ASN A 17 36.16 29.40 -14.01
CA ASN A 17 35.03 29.34 -13.07
C ASN A 17 33.66 29.20 -13.76
N GLY A 18 33.51 29.67 -15.01
CA GLY A 18 32.26 29.53 -15.76
C GLY A 18 31.97 28.09 -16.16
N TYR A 19 32.98 27.40 -16.70
CA TYR A 19 32.87 25.97 -17.07
C TYR A 19 32.68 25.06 -15.85
N ALA A 20 33.34 25.34 -14.73
CA ALA A 20 33.12 24.61 -13.49
C ALA A 20 31.69 24.80 -12.95
N SER A 21 31.14 26.02 -13.08
CA SER A 21 29.77 26.34 -12.69
C SER A 21 28.74 25.62 -13.57
N GLU A 22 28.94 25.57 -14.90
CA GLU A 22 28.02 24.89 -15.82
C GLU A 22 28.02 23.37 -15.62
N VAL A 23 29.22 22.76 -15.50
CA VAL A 23 29.35 21.31 -15.22
C VAL A 23 28.74 20.95 -13.86
N SER A 24 28.91 21.81 -12.85
CA SER A 24 28.29 21.61 -11.54
C SER A 24 26.77 21.72 -11.61
N LEU A 25 26.21 22.59 -12.44
CA LEU A 25 24.77 22.78 -12.61
C LEU A 25 24.13 21.59 -13.31
N VAL A 26 24.77 21.06 -14.35
CA VAL A 26 24.34 19.81 -15.03
C VAL A 26 24.39 18.63 -14.07
N CYS A 27 25.46 18.50 -13.28
CA CYS A 27 25.59 17.43 -12.29
C CYS A 27 24.50 17.53 -11.22
N LEU A 28 24.21 18.74 -10.72
CA LEU A 28 23.13 18.98 -9.77
C LEU A 28 21.75 18.63 -10.36
N PHE A 29 21.50 18.98 -11.63
CA PHE A 29 20.26 18.64 -12.31
C PHE A 29 20.10 17.11 -12.47
N LEU A 30 21.16 16.40 -12.86
CA LEU A 30 21.16 14.95 -12.96
C LEU A 30 20.92 14.28 -11.60
N VAL A 31 21.55 14.77 -10.53
CA VAL A 31 21.33 14.26 -9.17
C VAL A 31 19.88 14.50 -8.75
N LEU A 32 19.32 15.68 -9.00
CA LEU A 32 17.91 15.97 -8.73
C LEU A 32 16.97 15.04 -9.51
N GLN A 33 17.27 14.75 -10.77
CA GLN A 33 16.48 13.80 -11.58
C GLN A 33 16.55 12.38 -11.01
N ILE A 34 17.73 11.92 -10.59
CA ILE A 34 17.90 10.59 -9.99
C ILE A 34 17.15 10.50 -8.66
N VAL A 35 17.27 11.50 -7.79
CA VAL A 35 16.55 11.54 -6.50
C VAL A 35 15.04 11.59 -6.74
N SER A 36 14.57 12.39 -7.70
CA SER A 36 13.15 12.44 -8.08
C SER A 36 12.66 11.07 -8.56
N PHE A 37 13.41 10.38 -9.41
CA PHE A 37 13.06 9.06 -9.92
C PHE A 37 13.00 8.02 -8.79
N LEU A 38 14.04 7.97 -7.95
CA LEU A 38 14.09 7.08 -6.77
C LEU A 38 12.91 7.34 -5.84
N SER A 39 12.58 8.61 -5.57
CA SER A 39 11.46 8.97 -4.70
C SER A 39 10.12 8.45 -5.26
N LEU A 40 9.89 8.60 -6.57
CA LEU A 40 8.69 8.10 -7.23
C LEU A 40 8.61 6.56 -7.18
N SER A 41 9.72 5.87 -7.45
CA SER A 41 9.79 4.41 -7.34
C SER A 41 9.54 3.92 -5.91
N THR A 42 10.10 4.59 -4.90
CA THR A 42 9.86 4.23 -3.50
C THR A 42 8.41 4.45 -3.08
N LEU A 43 7.80 5.54 -3.53
CA LEU A 43 6.40 5.86 -3.24
C LEU A 43 5.47 4.81 -3.86
N GLN A 44 5.66 4.45 -5.12
CA GLN A 44 4.92 3.38 -5.77
C GLN A 44 5.07 2.03 -5.04
N ASN A 45 6.27 1.68 -4.61
CA ASN A 45 6.52 0.45 -3.86
C ASN A 45 5.81 0.43 -2.51
N VAL A 46 5.76 1.57 -1.80
CA VAL A 46 5.02 1.70 -0.53
C VAL A 46 3.52 1.54 -0.76
N TYR A 47 2.96 2.14 -1.81
CA TYR A 47 1.54 1.95 -2.15
C TYR A 47 1.22 0.49 -2.47
N LEU A 48 2.08 -0.18 -3.24
CA LEU A 48 1.92 -1.61 -3.55
C LEU A 48 2.00 -2.46 -2.28
N LEU A 49 2.95 -2.17 -1.39
CA LEU A 49 3.11 -2.90 -0.13
C LEU A 49 1.89 -2.71 0.78
N LYS A 50 1.33 -1.50 0.86
CA LYS A 50 0.08 -1.23 1.57
C LYS A 50 -1.10 -1.99 0.98
N ALA A 51 -1.27 -1.97 -0.34
CA ALA A 51 -2.34 -2.72 -1.01
C ALA A 51 -2.19 -4.24 -0.79
N ASN A 52 -0.95 -4.74 -0.77
CA ASN A 52 -0.69 -6.15 -0.49
C ASN A 52 -1.03 -6.49 0.97
N GLN A 53 -0.63 -5.65 1.93
CA GLN A 53 -1.00 -5.83 3.34
C GLN A 53 -2.52 -5.85 3.54
N GLN A 54 -3.24 -4.93 2.88
CA GLN A 54 -4.70 -4.90 2.91
C GLN A 54 -5.30 -6.20 2.35
N ASN A 55 -4.78 -6.69 1.22
CA ASN A 55 -5.24 -7.96 0.63
C ASN A 55 -4.98 -9.17 1.56
N ILE A 56 -3.84 -9.20 2.27
CA ILE A 56 -3.56 -10.28 3.24
C ILE A 56 -4.53 -10.19 4.43
N LEU A 57 -4.82 -8.99 4.93
CA LEU A 57 -5.79 -8.79 6.01
C LEU A 57 -7.17 -9.28 5.58
N GLU A 58 -7.66 -8.84 4.42
CA GLU A 58 -8.96 -9.23 3.86
C GLU A 58 -9.07 -10.75 3.68
N LEU A 59 -8.02 -11.39 3.14
CA LEU A 59 -7.97 -12.83 3.02
C LEU A 59 -8.02 -13.54 4.38
N SER A 60 -7.34 -12.99 5.38
CA SER A 60 -7.36 -13.53 6.75
C SER A 60 -8.77 -13.42 7.35
N ILE A 61 -9.46 -12.30 7.18
CA ILE A 61 -10.84 -12.09 7.65
C ILE A 61 -11.77 -13.14 7.02
N VAL A 62 -11.65 -13.38 5.71
CA VAL A 62 -12.46 -14.37 5.00
C VAL A 62 -12.20 -15.79 5.52
N ASP A 63 -10.96 -16.15 5.86
CA ASP A 63 -10.65 -17.46 6.44
C ASP A 63 -11.28 -17.65 7.84
N HIS A 64 -11.22 -16.61 8.67
CA HIS A 64 -11.88 -16.60 9.98
C HIS A 64 -13.41 -16.73 9.86
N ALA A 65 -14.02 -15.99 8.93
CA ALA A 65 -15.45 -16.10 8.64
C ALA A 65 -15.83 -17.51 8.14
N LYS A 66 -15.00 -18.11 7.28
CA LYS A 66 -15.20 -19.49 6.81
C LYS A 66 -15.22 -20.49 7.97
N HIS A 67 -14.32 -20.34 8.95
CA HIS A 67 -14.34 -21.18 10.15
C HIS A 67 -15.62 -21.00 10.97
N MET A 68 -16.09 -19.76 11.13
CA MET A 68 -17.38 -19.49 11.80
C MET A 68 -18.56 -20.15 11.08
N ILE A 69 -18.65 -19.99 9.75
CA ILE A 69 -19.70 -20.60 8.92
C ILE A 69 -19.68 -22.12 9.08
N HIS A 70 -18.52 -22.75 8.96
CA HIS A 70 -18.40 -24.20 9.07
C HIS A 70 -18.79 -24.70 10.47
N HIS A 71 -18.38 -24.00 11.52
CA HIS A 71 -18.76 -24.32 12.90
C HIS A 71 -20.28 -24.23 13.09
N ASN A 72 -20.89 -23.12 12.66
CA ASN A 72 -22.32 -22.88 12.79
C ASN A 72 -23.15 -23.88 11.97
N ASN A 73 -22.76 -24.17 10.72
CA ASN A 73 -23.44 -25.14 9.87
C ASN A 73 -23.36 -26.56 10.44
N ARG A 74 -22.21 -26.94 11.01
CA ARG A 74 -22.07 -28.24 11.68
C ARG A 74 -23.04 -28.38 12.85
N ILE A 75 -23.18 -27.34 13.68
CA ILE A 75 -24.13 -27.36 14.80
C ILE A 75 -25.57 -27.47 14.29
N LYS A 76 -25.94 -26.69 13.26
CA LYS A 76 -27.28 -26.71 12.65
C LYS A 76 -27.63 -28.10 12.11
N LEU A 77 -26.72 -28.75 11.40
CA LEU A 77 -26.96 -30.07 10.79
C LEU A 77 -26.95 -31.20 11.83
N CYS A 78 -26.01 -31.16 12.77
CA CYS A 78 -25.81 -32.24 13.75
C CYS A 78 -26.69 -32.10 15.01
N HIS A 79 -27.55 -31.07 15.10
CA HIS A 79 -28.44 -30.81 16.25
C HIS A 79 -27.71 -30.92 17.60
N THR A 80 -26.48 -30.43 17.66
CA THR A 80 -25.63 -30.50 18.85
C THR A 80 -26.06 -29.42 19.86
N SER A 81 -25.83 -29.64 21.15
CA SER A 81 -26.10 -28.66 22.22
C SER A 81 -25.11 -27.49 22.28
N GLU A 82 -24.13 -27.47 21.38
CA GLU A 82 -23.19 -26.36 21.21
C GLU A 82 -23.92 -25.09 20.73
N LYS A 83 -23.46 -23.93 21.18
CA LYS A 83 -24.06 -22.64 20.81
C LYS A 83 -23.46 -22.13 19.50
N ILE A 84 -24.33 -21.70 18.59
CA ILE A 84 -23.96 -20.98 17.37
C ILE A 84 -23.22 -19.68 17.74
N ILE A 85 -22.12 -19.41 17.06
CA ILE A 85 -21.36 -18.16 17.20
C ILE A 85 -22.08 -17.09 16.39
N LYS A 86 -22.69 -16.12 17.05
CA LYS A 86 -23.33 -14.98 16.39
C LYS A 86 -22.38 -13.81 16.26
N ASP A 87 -21.73 -13.45 17.36
CA ASP A 87 -20.81 -12.33 17.42
C ASP A 87 -19.45 -12.81 17.88
N LYS A 88 -18.40 -12.23 17.31
CA LYS A 88 -17.01 -12.56 17.65
C LYS A 88 -16.09 -11.38 17.38
N ASP A 89 -15.31 -11.00 18.38
CA ASP A 89 -14.22 -10.04 18.22
C ASP A 89 -12.89 -10.79 18.14
N GLU A 90 -12.10 -10.49 17.11
CA GLU A 90 -10.75 -11.04 16.96
C GLU A 90 -9.75 -9.97 16.53
N ARG A 91 -8.51 -10.13 17.00
CA ARG A 91 -7.41 -9.26 16.62
C ARG A 91 -6.58 -9.93 15.53
N ILE A 92 -6.70 -9.44 14.30
CA ILE A 92 -6.02 -9.97 13.11
C ILE A 92 -4.97 -8.95 12.67
N GLN A 93 -3.70 -9.35 12.62
CA GLN A 93 -2.58 -8.46 12.25
C GLN A 93 -2.55 -7.13 13.03
N ASN A 94 -2.87 -7.20 14.33
CA ASN A 94 -2.93 -6.06 15.24
C ASN A 94 -4.11 -5.08 14.98
N ILE A 95 -5.07 -5.47 14.15
CA ILE A 95 -6.33 -4.75 13.88
C ILE A 95 -7.45 -5.52 14.57
N ASP A 96 -8.31 -4.78 15.28
CA ASP A 96 -9.50 -5.36 15.90
C ASP A 96 -10.60 -5.49 14.83
N VAL A 97 -11.10 -6.71 14.66
CA VAL A 97 -12.10 -7.07 13.66
C VAL A 97 -13.31 -7.64 14.40
N HIS A 98 -14.48 -7.05 14.16
CA HIS A 98 -15.75 -7.52 14.69
C HIS A 98 -16.48 -8.34 13.63
N PHE A 99 -16.93 -9.54 13.97
CA PHE A 99 -17.71 -10.43 13.12
C PHE A 99 -19.11 -10.61 13.69
N GLU A 100 -20.14 -10.42 12.87
CA GLU A 100 -21.54 -10.63 13.19
C GLU A 100 -22.22 -11.53 12.14
N ASP A 101 -22.81 -12.65 12.55
CA ASP A 101 -23.54 -13.59 11.71
C ASP A 101 -25.02 -13.16 11.57
N GLN A 102 -25.35 -12.61 10.39
CA GLN A 102 -26.70 -12.21 9.99
C GLN A 102 -27.49 -13.34 9.29
N LYS A 103 -27.07 -14.61 9.47
CA LYS A 103 -27.60 -15.87 8.90
C LYS A 103 -27.36 -16.08 7.41
N THR A 104 -27.49 -15.04 6.59
CA THR A 104 -27.30 -15.09 5.13
C THR A 104 -25.95 -14.54 4.69
N PHE A 105 -25.32 -13.75 5.56
CA PHE A 105 -23.99 -13.20 5.39
C PHE A 105 -23.37 -12.98 6.77
N ILE A 106 -22.04 -12.96 6.81
CA ILE A 106 -21.29 -12.47 7.97
C ILE A 106 -20.87 -11.04 7.65
N GLU A 107 -21.19 -10.11 8.54
CA GLU A 107 -20.69 -8.75 8.48
C GLU A 107 -19.41 -8.65 9.32
N CYS A 108 -18.36 -8.11 8.70
CA CYS A 108 -17.05 -7.92 9.30
C CYS A 108 -16.73 -6.43 9.31
N THR A 109 -16.52 -5.83 10.48
CA THR A 109 -16.16 -4.40 10.59
C THR A 109 -14.72 -4.26 11.06
N TYR A 110 -13.92 -3.49 10.32
CA TYR A 110 -12.51 -3.18 10.65
C TYR A 110 -12.09 -1.84 10.04
N LEU A 111 -11.34 -1.01 10.78
CA LEU A 111 -10.76 0.25 10.28
C LEU A 111 -11.71 1.11 9.41
N ASP A 112 -12.96 1.27 9.84
CA ASP A 112 -14.02 2.02 9.12
C ASP A 112 -14.48 1.40 7.78
N VAL A 113 -14.14 0.14 7.54
CA VAL A 113 -14.61 -0.68 6.41
C VAL A 113 -15.60 -1.72 6.93
N SER A 114 -16.71 -1.91 6.22
CA SER A 114 -17.64 -3.03 6.41
C SER A 114 -17.52 -4.01 5.24
N MET A 115 -17.19 -5.25 5.55
CA MET A 115 -17.11 -6.35 4.58
C MET A 115 -18.27 -7.33 4.85
N LYS A 116 -19.06 -7.62 3.81
CA LYS A 116 -20.16 -8.58 3.85
C LYS A 116 -19.76 -9.84 3.10
N ILE A 117 -19.70 -10.95 3.82
CA ILE A 117 -19.33 -12.26 3.27
C ILE A 117 -20.60 -13.08 3.15
N TYR A 118 -21.14 -13.20 1.95
CA TYR A 118 -22.33 -14.00 1.65
C TYR A 118 -21.97 -15.46 1.52
N TYR A 119 -22.73 -16.33 2.16
CA TYR A 119 -22.48 -17.76 2.16
C TYR A 119 -23.77 -18.56 2.08
N ASP A 120 -23.64 -19.78 1.57
CA ASP A 120 -24.66 -20.81 1.57
C ASP A 120 -24.16 -22.00 2.41
N ASP A 121 -24.99 -23.03 2.57
CA ASP A 121 -24.66 -24.24 3.34
C ASP A 121 -23.40 -24.97 2.84
N LYS A 122 -22.96 -24.70 1.60
CA LYS A 122 -21.84 -25.36 0.94
C LYS A 122 -20.57 -24.53 0.84
N ALA A 123 -20.67 -23.21 0.66
CA ALA A 123 -19.53 -22.37 0.33
C ALA A 123 -19.83 -20.88 0.53
N ILE A 124 -18.77 -20.07 0.51
CA ILE A 124 -18.84 -18.62 0.33
C ILE A 124 -19.22 -18.32 -1.12
N VAL A 125 -20.20 -17.44 -1.30
CA VAL A 125 -20.79 -17.10 -2.61
C VAL A 125 -20.19 -15.81 -3.15
N SER A 126 -20.12 -14.77 -2.32
CA SER A 126 -19.58 -13.47 -2.70
C SER A 126 -19.07 -12.70 -1.48
N VAL A 127 -18.23 -11.70 -1.74
CA VAL A 127 -17.70 -10.78 -0.75
C VAL A 127 -17.91 -9.37 -1.29
N ASP A 128 -18.63 -8.54 -0.55
CA ASP A 128 -18.82 -7.12 -0.86
C ASP A 128 -18.13 -6.29 0.21
N ILE A 129 -17.42 -5.23 -0.21
CA ILE A 129 -16.66 -4.35 0.68
C ILE A 129 -17.20 -2.93 0.50
N ASP A 130 -17.77 -2.39 1.56
CA ASP A 130 -18.28 -1.02 1.64
C ASP A 130 -17.32 -0.19 2.51
N GLU A 131 -16.68 0.82 1.91
CA GLU A 131 -15.94 1.86 2.64
C GLU A 131 -16.94 2.92 3.13
N GLN A 132 -16.93 3.27 4.44
CA GLN A 132 -17.82 4.28 5.02
C GLN A 132 -17.39 5.73 4.76
#